data_AF-A0A6C0E9J2-F1
#
_entry.id   AF-A0A6C0E9J2-F1
#
_cell.length_a   1.000
_cell.length_b   1.000
_cell.length_c   1.000
_cell.angle_alpha   90.00
_cell.angle_beta   90.00
_cell.angle_gamma   90.00
#
_symmetry.space_group_name_H-M   'P 1'
#
loop_
_entity.id
_entity.type
_entity.pdbx_description
1 polymer ?
#
loop_
_entity_poly.entity_id
_entity_poly.type
_entity_poly.pdbx_seq_one_letter_code
_entity_poly.pdbx_strand_id
1 'polypeptide(L)'
;MELYIDNSISFFDNIQKNKRMKYTKRYGYANHINGAYIDFYINPYDIKGQNKQEILLKFNNEINKAMTKINKCQRKGLYLSGYIINIMIKQIDKMIEDNSYWTRWGFDSDDITEIYNIYNVFRLFLKIALDRIPKDKLENGLSLTKNGSRLYEFILLKNTSLKITAEQMQNIGIEMIIKYLNEYKQLTGREKIAGITNTNYTSYSEFRNDVAKMINTLYNVYKKKYDNKIILLHPTKIRIRDIANIKINWSNEKAYDRTLYLNSKRYGIHKKETIFRLCSHDIMLGALVYKENLSNSLKKNKVSSNHQLAYKGVQCLVSGWSKYSEFLAQRDLNISDKNADISLLESNILDAIRIIVDTGLHSDKVKLSMKVNEAKLFYKMYTEMTDDDIEIEITRILTHPGTMSCSGIGYKYIKNIEGEYLKKNNSIEDFVKWFLNTPVIIDDKFRMIENNYLNF
;
A
#
# COMPACT_ATOMS: atom_id res chain seq x y z
N MET A 1 4.65 -17.95 15.03
CA MET A 1 3.59 -16.99 14.73
C MET A 1 2.54 -16.94 15.83
N GLU A 2 2.07 -18.03 16.50
CA GLU A 2 1.31 -17.87 17.79
C GLU A 2 2.11 -17.08 18.81
N LEU A 3 3.32 -17.52 19.19
CA LEU A 3 4.14 -16.73 20.13
C LEU A 3 4.28 -15.27 19.66
N TYR A 4 4.23 -15.02 18.35
CA TYR A 4 4.28 -13.67 17.81
C TYR A 4 2.94 -12.93 17.90
N ILE A 5 1.81 -13.58 17.62
CA ILE A 5 0.44 -13.04 17.68
C ILE A 5 0.02 -12.92 19.13
N ASP A 6 0.24 -13.92 19.96
CA ASP A 6 0.08 -13.86 21.41
C ASP A 6 0.99 -12.79 22.00
N ASN A 7 2.25 -12.67 21.54
CA ASN A 7 3.07 -11.52 21.94
C ASN A 7 2.55 -10.21 21.36
N SER A 8 1.97 -10.16 20.15
CA SER A 8 1.45 -8.93 19.54
C SER A 8 0.15 -8.49 20.21
N ILE A 9 -0.70 -9.44 20.59
CA ILE A 9 -1.93 -9.29 21.35
C ILE A 9 -1.59 -8.91 22.79
N SER A 10 -0.70 -9.65 23.46
CA SER A 10 -0.22 -9.32 24.80
C SER A 10 0.47 -7.95 24.79
N PHE A 11 1.24 -7.64 23.75
CA PHE A 11 1.84 -6.33 23.54
C PHE A 11 0.77 -5.26 23.30
N PHE A 12 -0.26 -5.52 22.50
CA PHE A 12 -1.41 -4.64 22.31
C PHE A 12 -2.12 -4.35 23.64
N ASP A 13 -2.40 -5.39 24.42
CA ASP A 13 -3.04 -5.30 25.73
C ASP A 13 -2.16 -4.52 26.72
N ASN A 14 -0.85 -4.77 26.70
CA ASN A 14 0.11 -4.03 27.51
C ASN A 14 0.25 -2.58 27.05
N ILE A 15 0.16 -2.27 25.74
CA ILE A 15 0.10 -0.89 25.23
C ILE A 15 -1.18 -0.19 25.69
N GLN A 16 -2.32 -0.87 25.65
CA GLN A 16 -3.58 -0.31 26.13
C GLN A 16 -3.50 0.02 27.63
N LYS A 17 -2.81 -0.82 28.41
CA LYS A 17 -2.66 -0.68 29.86
C LYS A 17 -1.52 0.25 30.29
N ASN A 18 -0.47 0.44 29.48
CA ASN A 18 0.77 1.08 29.93
C ASN A 18 1.29 2.15 28.94
N LYS A 19 1.29 3.42 29.36
CA LYS A 19 1.62 4.59 28.52
C LYS A 19 3.12 4.77 28.21
N ARG A 20 4.03 4.00 28.83
CA ARG A 20 5.50 4.20 28.79
C ARG A 20 6.30 3.16 28.02
N MET A 21 5.67 2.28 27.23
CA MET A 21 6.39 1.18 26.57
C MET A 21 7.23 1.65 25.37
N LYS A 22 8.55 1.37 25.41
CA LYS A 22 9.48 1.56 24.28
C LYS A 22 9.34 0.41 23.27
N TYR A 23 9.20 0.74 21.99
CA TYR A 23 8.99 -0.24 20.91
C TYR A 23 10.28 -0.99 20.60
N THR A 24 10.29 -2.31 20.79
CA THR A 24 11.42 -3.14 20.37
C THR A 24 11.25 -3.60 18.91
N LYS A 25 12.37 -3.58 18.17
CA LYS A 25 12.53 -3.98 16.76
C LYS A 25 12.03 -5.41 16.44
N ARG A 26 11.82 -6.24 17.47
CA ARG A 26 11.41 -7.66 17.35
C ARG A 26 9.99 -7.85 16.79
N TYR A 27 9.13 -6.84 16.87
CA TYR A 27 7.71 -6.92 16.47
C TYR A 27 7.35 -6.06 15.24
N GLY A 28 8.34 -5.43 14.59
CA GLY A 28 8.15 -4.63 13.36
C GLY A 28 7.73 -5.46 12.14
N TYR A 29 7.96 -6.77 12.18
CA TYR A 29 7.64 -7.71 11.12
C TYR A 29 6.24 -8.34 11.26
N ALA A 30 5.23 -7.55 11.66
CA ALA A 30 3.83 -7.92 11.43
C ALA A 30 3.47 -7.71 9.94
N ASN A 31 4.33 -8.23 9.08
CA ASN A 31 4.24 -8.28 7.64
C ASN A 31 4.08 -9.75 7.21
N HIS A 32 3.62 -10.63 8.10
CA HIS A 32 3.37 -12.03 7.76
C HIS A 32 2.13 -12.23 6.87
N ILE A 33 1.53 -11.10 6.46
CA ILE A 33 0.49 -11.03 5.44
C ILE A 33 1.01 -10.30 4.19
N ASN A 34 2.18 -9.60 4.24
CA ASN A 34 2.98 -9.40 3.02
C ASN A 34 3.26 -10.81 2.54
N GLY A 35 2.46 -11.25 1.57
CA GLY A 35 2.29 -12.67 1.38
C GLY A 35 3.64 -13.29 1.06
N ALA A 36 3.66 -14.60 1.09
CA ALA A 36 4.45 -15.33 0.11
C ALA A 36 4.05 -14.97 -1.35
N TYR A 37 3.15 -14.00 -1.50
CA TYR A 37 2.89 -13.25 -2.69
C TYR A 37 3.81 -12.05 -2.94
N ILE A 38 4.38 -12.09 -4.13
CA ILE A 38 4.97 -10.99 -4.90
C ILE A 38 6.30 -10.44 -4.37
N ASP A 39 6.56 -10.32 -3.06
CA ASP A 39 7.81 -9.67 -2.58
C ASP A 39 9.10 -10.42 -2.96
N PHE A 40 9.01 -11.74 -3.23
CA PHE A 40 10.12 -12.50 -3.83
C PHE A 40 10.55 -11.99 -5.21
N TYR A 41 9.67 -11.22 -5.85
CA TYR A 41 9.78 -10.69 -7.18
C TYR A 41 9.68 -9.16 -7.25
N ILE A 42 9.30 -8.45 -6.18
CA ILE A 42 9.16 -6.98 -6.24
C ILE A 42 10.52 -6.30 -6.31
N ASN A 43 11.54 -6.86 -5.69
CA ASN A 43 12.90 -6.47 -6.03
C ASN A 43 13.36 -7.43 -7.13
N PRO A 44 13.26 -7.07 -8.43
CA PRO A 44 14.26 -7.61 -9.34
C PRO A 44 15.56 -7.20 -8.68
N TYR A 45 16.23 -8.16 -8.04
CA TYR A 45 17.61 -7.98 -7.67
C TYR A 45 18.24 -7.35 -8.91
N ASP A 46 19.02 -6.29 -8.74
CA ASP A 46 19.92 -5.89 -9.81
C ASP A 46 20.93 -7.05 -9.90
N ILE A 47 20.51 -8.14 -10.55
CA ILE A 47 21.25 -9.41 -10.69
C ILE A 47 22.47 -9.17 -11.58
N LYS A 48 22.48 -8.04 -12.30
CA LYS A 48 23.56 -7.61 -13.15
C LYS A 48 24.84 -7.47 -12.32
N GLY A 49 25.76 -8.43 -12.50
CA GLY A 49 27.03 -8.50 -11.78
C GLY A 49 27.02 -9.31 -10.47
N GLN A 50 25.92 -9.96 -10.10
CA GLN A 50 25.85 -10.85 -8.94
C GLN A 50 26.09 -12.31 -9.35
N ASN A 51 26.65 -13.11 -8.43
CA ASN A 51 26.86 -14.54 -8.65
C ASN A 51 25.51 -15.28 -8.72
N LYS A 52 25.23 -15.97 -9.83
CA LYS A 52 23.97 -16.69 -10.05
C LYS A 52 23.69 -17.77 -8.99
N GLN A 53 24.70 -18.52 -8.59
CA GLN A 53 24.54 -19.58 -7.57
C GLN A 53 24.12 -19.00 -6.22
N GLU A 54 24.65 -17.82 -5.84
CA GLU A 54 24.20 -17.14 -4.63
C GLU A 54 22.73 -16.70 -4.73
N ILE A 55 22.29 -16.30 -5.93
CA ILE A 55 20.91 -15.89 -6.17
C ILE A 55 19.97 -17.09 -6.08
N LEU A 56 20.33 -18.22 -6.70
CA LEU A 56 19.59 -19.48 -6.61
C LEU A 56 19.50 -19.95 -5.14
N LEU A 57 20.60 -19.89 -4.40
CA LEU A 57 20.62 -20.23 -2.98
C LEU A 57 19.72 -19.30 -2.15
N LYS A 58 19.80 -17.98 -2.38
CA LYS A 58 18.92 -17.00 -1.72
C LYS A 58 17.46 -17.28 -2.07
N PHE A 59 17.16 -17.55 -3.33
CA PHE A 59 15.82 -17.86 -3.81
C PHE A 59 15.26 -19.12 -3.12
N ASN A 60 16.00 -20.23 -3.13
CA ASN A 60 15.61 -21.46 -2.46
C ASN A 60 15.40 -21.25 -0.94
N ASN A 61 16.34 -20.58 -0.28
CA ASN A 61 16.26 -20.29 1.16
C ASN A 61 15.00 -19.54 1.54
N GLU A 62 14.58 -18.61 0.69
CA GLU A 62 13.42 -17.82 0.96
C GLU A 62 12.10 -18.55 0.68
N ILE A 63 12.04 -19.39 -0.35
CA ILE A 63 10.94 -20.33 -0.57
C ILE A 63 10.79 -21.26 0.65
N ASN A 64 11.91 -21.80 1.17
CA ASN A 64 11.92 -22.62 2.39
C ASN A 64 11.44 -21.85 3.62
N LYS A 65 11.84 -20.58 3.78
CA LYS A 65 11.33 -19.71 4.85
C LYS A 65 9.82 -19.48 4.71
N ALA A 66 9.31 -19.28 3.49
CA ALA A 66 7.89 -19.11 3.23
C ALA A 66 7.09 -20.36 3.60
N MET A 67 7.51 -21.55 3.12
CA MET A 67 6.89 -22.83 3.46
C MET A 67 6.89 -23.09 4.97
N THR A 68 8.03 -22.87 5.63
CA THR A 68 8.17 -23.03 7.09
C THR A 68 7.21 -22.12 7.85
N LYS A 69 7.09 -20.85 7.43
CA LYS A 69 6.16 -19.89 8.03
C LYS A 69 4.72 -20.35 7.86
N ILE A 70 4.29 -20.65 6.63
CA ILE A 70 2.91 -21.09 6.33
C ILE A 70 2.55 -22.34 7.16
N ASN A 71 3.40 -23.36 7.14
CA ASN A 71 3.16 -24.60 7.89
C ASN A 71 3.07 -24.35 9.41
N LYS A 72 3.97 -23.51 9.96
CA LYS A 72 3.95 -23.14 11.38
C LYS A 72 2.67 -22.38 11.76
N CYS A 73 2.11 -21.58 10.85
CA CYS A 73 0.86 -20.87 11.05
C CYS A 73 -0.34 -21.82 11.05
N GLN A 74 -0.45 -22.67 10.03
CA GLN A 74 -1.58 -23.59 9.89
C GLN A 74 -1.71 -24.56 11.05
N ARG A 75 -0.58 -25.08 11.55
CA ARG A 75 -0.55 -25.92 12.78
C ARG A 75 -1.12 -25.24 14.02
N LYS A 76 -1.25 -23.91 13.99
CA LYS A 76 -1.73 -23.08 15.10
C LYS A 76 -3.13 -22.51 14.83
N GLY A 77 -3.81 -23.01 13.80
CA GLY A 77 -5.12 -22.50 13.37
C GLY A 77 -5.05 -21.14 12.68
N LEU A 78 -3.86 -20.77 12.17
CA LEU A 78 -3.63 -19.52 11.44
C LEU A 78 -3.47 -19.78 9.95
N TYR A 79 -4.47 -19.37 9.17
CA TYR A 79 -4.55 -19.69 7.75
C TYR A 79 -4.31 -18.46 6.90
N LEU A 80 -3.52 -18.63 5.83
CA LEU A 80 -3.56 -17.70 4.71
C LEU A 80 -4.90 -17.90 3.99
N SER A 81 -5.45 -16.85 3.39
CA SER A 81 -6.67 -16.97 2.60
C SER A 81 -6.48 -18.01 1.48
N GLY A 82 -7.44 -18.92 1.32
CA GLY A 82 -7.40 -19.92 0.25
C GLY A 82 -7.41 -19.27 -1.13
N TYR A 83 -8.10 -18.14 -1.26
CA TYR A 83 -8.05 -17.28 -2.44
C TYR A 83 -6.61 -16.86 -2.77
N ILE A 84 -5.87 -16.35 -1.79
CA ILE A 84 -4.47 -15.95 -1.96
C ILE A 84 -3.57 -17.14 -2.33
N ILE A 85 -3.73 -18.29 -1.68
CA ILE A 85 -2.96 -19.50 -2.05
C ILE A 85 -3.22 -19.90 -3.51
N ASN A 86 -4.47 -19.85 -3.95
CA ASN A 86 -4.83 -20.20 -5.33
C ASN A 86 -4.19 -19.27 -6.35
N ILE A 87 -4.21 -17.96 -6.12
CA ILE A 87 -3.51 -17.09 -7.05
C ILE A 87 -2.00 -17.42 -6.97
N MET A 88 -1.40 -17.70 -5.79
CA MET A 88 0.05 -17.99 -5.69
C MET A 88 0.44 -19.17 -6.58
N ILE A 89 -0.39 -20.21 -6.59
CA ILE A 89 -0.25 -21.36 -7.48
C ILE A 89 -0.30 -20.90 -8.95
N LYS A 90 -1.30 -20.09 -9.35
CA LYS A 90 -1.40 -19.55 -10.72
C LYS A 90 -0.16 -18.73 -11.14
N GLN A 91 0.41 -17.94 -10.23
CA GLN A 91 1.63 -17.19 -10.51
C GLN A 91 2.82 -18.13 -10.71
N ILE A 92 2.96 -19.17 -9.87
CA ILE A 92 4.02 -20.16 -10.04
C ILE A 92 3.88 -20.89 -11.38
N ASP A 93 2.66 -21.30 -11.75
CA ASP A 93 2.41 -21.96 -13.03
C ASP A 93 2.82 -21.05 -14.20
N LYS A 94 2.46 -19.76 -14.14
CA LYS A 94 2.89 -18.79 -15.15
C LYS A 94 4.40 -18.61 -15.23
N MET A 95 5.10 -18.66 -14.10
CA MET A 95 6.57 -18.57 -14.02
C MET A 95 7.29 -19.82 -14.57
N ILE A 96 6.63 -20.98 -14.54
CA ILE A 96 7.13 -22.21 -15.14
C ILE A 96 6.88 -22.24 -16.65
N GLU A 97 5.76 -21.68 -17.10
CA GLU A 97 5.42 -21.60 -18.54
C GLU A 97 6.25 -20.56 -19.31
N ASP A 98 6.68 -19.48 -18.64
CA ASP A 98 7.37 -18.34 -19.27
C ASP A 98 8.77 -18.11 -18.66
N ASN A 99 9.80 -18.57 -19.37
CA ASN A 99 11.20 -18.40 -18.96
C ASN A 99 11.81 -17.04 -19.34
N SER A 100 11.08 -16.17 -20.06
CA SER A 100 11.61 -14.91 -20.62
C SER A 100 12.16 -13.98 -19.53
N TYR A 101 11.60 -14.07 -18.33
CA TYR A 101 12.09 -13.32 -17.18
C TYR A 101 13.50 -13.76 -16.78
N TRP A 102 13.74 -15.07 -16.64
CA TRP A 102 15.02 -15.62 -16.20
C TRP A 102 16.10 -15.46 -17.26
N THR A 103 15.77 -15.72 -18.51
CA THR A 103 16.70 -15.56 -19.64
C THR A 103 17.14 -14.10 -19.80
N ARG A 104 16.22 -13.14 -19.61
CA ARG A 104 16.54 -11.70 -19.61
C ARG A 104 17.60 -11.32 -18.55
N TRP A 105 17.67 -12.05 -17.44
CA TRP A 105 18.65 -11.83 -16.37
C TRP A 105 19.86 -12.75 -16.47
N GLY A 106 20.03 -13.45 -17.59
CA GLY A 106 21.21 -14.23 -17.91
C GLY A 106 21.25 -15.63 -17.29
N PHE A 107 20.12 -16.16 -16.79
CA PHE A 107 20.03 -17.56 -16.36
C PHE A 107 19.93 -18.48 -17.59
N ASP A 108 20.71 -19.56 -17.60
CA ASP A 108 20.73 -20.57 -18.67
C ASP A 108 19.70 -21.69 -18.44
N SER A 109 19.71 -22.72 -19.29
CA SER A 109 18.75 -23.83 -19.21
C SER A 109 18.84 -24.62 -17.91
N ASP A 110 20.04 -24.78 -17.37
CA ASP A 110 20.28 -25.60 -16.18
C ASP A 110 19.83 -24.83 -14.94
N ASP A 111 20.21 -23.54 -14.87
CA ASP A 111 19.71 -22.58 -13.90
C ASP A 111 18.16 -22.57 -13.85
N ILE A 112 17.51 -22.47 -15.03
CA ILE A 112 16.05 -22.40 -15.15
C ILE A 112 15.40 -23.71 -14.70
N THR A 113 16.02 -24.84 -15.02
CA THR A 113 15.55 -26.16 -14.58
C THR A 113 15.59 -26.28 -13.06
N GLU A 114 16.64 -25.79 -12.40
CA GLU A 114 16.72 -25.75 -10.93
C GLU A 114 15.62 -24.85 -10.33
N ILE A 115 15.42 -23.66 -10.90
CA ILE A 115 14.36 -22.74 -10.48
C ILE A 115 12.98 -23.40 -10.59
N TYR A 116 12.73 -24.14 -11.68
CA TYR A 116 11.46 -24.84 -11.89
C TYR A 116 11.26 -25.96 -10.88
N ASN A 117 12.30 -26.68 -10.51
CA ASN A 117 12.22 -27.69 -9.46
C ASN A 117 11.84 -27.06 -8.11
N ILE A 118 12.47 -25.94 -7.74
CA ILE A 118 12.12 -25.19 -6.53
C ILE A 118 10.65 -24.73 -6.57
N TYR A 119 10.19 -24.23 -7.73
CA TYR A 119 8.79 -23.83 -7.91
C TYR A 119 7.81 -25.00 -7.79
N ASN A 120 8.12 -26.13 -8.40
CA ASN A 120 7.27 -27.32 -8.35
C ASN A 120 7.11 -27.81 -6.91
N VAL A 121 8.20 -27.83 -6.12
CA VAL A 121 8.14 -28.14 -4.68
C VAL A 121 7.24 -27.15 -3.95
N PHE A 122 7.41 -25.85 -4.21
CA PHE A 122 6.60 -24.84 -3.53
C PHE A 122 5.12 -24.92 -3.92
N ARG A 123 4.82 -25.14 -5.21
CA ARG A 123 3.45 -25.33 -5.70
C ARG A 123 2.77 -26.53 -5.06
N LEU A 124 3.45 -27.67 -4.95
CA LEU A 124 2.94 -28.86 -4.28
C LEU A 124 2.67 -28.57 -2.79
N PHE A 125 3.60 -27.90 -2.12
CA PHE A 125 3.40 -27.46 -0.74
C PHE A 125 2.16 -26.57 -0.60
N LEU A 126 1.94 -25.62 -1.51
CA LEU A 126 0.79 -24.72 -1.49
C LEU A 126 -0.53 -25.46 -1.71
N LYS A 127 -0.57 -26.46 -2.61
CA LYS A 127 -1.74 -27.33 -2.79
C LYS A 127 -2.08 -28.08 -1.50
N ILE A 128 -1.08 -28.68 -0.85
CA ILE A 128 -1.25 -29.34 0.45
C ILE A 128 -1.70 -28.33 1.53
N ALA A 129 -1.14 -27.12 1.52
CA ALA A 129 -1.53 -26.08 2.44
C ALA A 129 -2.99 -25.65 2.22
N LEU A 130 -3.43 -25.53 0.97
CA LEU A 130 -4.81 -25.21 0.62
C LEU A 130 -5.78 -26.28 1.12
N ASP A 131 -5.47 -27.57 0.89
CA ASP A 131 -6.31 -28.70 1.30
C ASP A 131 -6.48 -28.80 2.83
N ARG A 132 -5.53 -28.24 3.60
CA ARG A 132 -5.58 -28.18 5.07
C ARG A 132 -6.45 -27.03 5.61
N ILE A 133 -6.91 -26.12 4.75
CA ILE A 133 -7.79 -25.02 5.18
C ILE A 133 -9.22 -25.57 5.27
N PRO A 134 -9.93 -25.37 6.40
CA PRO A 134 -11.35 -25.72 6.50
C PRO A 134 -12.18 -25.03 5.40
N LYS A 135 -13.14 -25.73 4.81
CA LYS A 135 -13.88 -25.25 3.62
C LYS A 135 -14.58 -23.90 3.85
N ASP A 136 -15.11 -23.69 5.05
CA ASP A 136 -15.76 -22.45 5.48
C ASP A 136 -14.79 -21.26 5.57
N LYS A 137 -13.48 -21.51 5.59
CA LYS A 137 -12.40 -20.52 5.75
C LYS A 137 -11.67 -20.15 4.46
N LEU A 138 -12.00 -20.80 3.34
CA LEU A 138 -11.29 -20.61 2.06
C LEU A 138 -11.44 -19.20 1.49
N GLU A 139 -12.61 -18.59 1.65
CA GLU A 139 -12.98 -17.32 1.00
C GLU A 139 -12.88 -16.09 1.91
N ASN A 140 -12.23 -16.21 3.07
CA ASN A 140 -12.16 -15.12 4.06
C ASN A 140 -10.74 -14.56 4.18
N GLY A 141 -10.65 -13.35 4.72
CA GLY A 141 -9.40 -12.75 5.15
C GLY A 141 -9.03 -13.25 6.55
N LEU A 142 -8.70 -12.32 7.44
CA LEU A 142 -8.27 -12.69 8.80
C LEU A 142 -9.43 -13.12 9.70
N SER A 143 -10.67 -12.73 9.38
CA SER A 143 -11.83 -12.92 10.26
C SER A 143 -11.99 -14.35 10.79
N LEU A 144 -11.65 -15.36 9.98
CA LEU A 144 -11.84 -16.77 10.35
C LEU A 144 -10.59 -17.49 10.87
N THR A 145 -9.45 -16.79 10.98
CA THR A 145 -8.29 -17.32 11.70
C THR A 145 -8.50 -17.21 13.21
N LYS A 146 -7.89 -18.10 14.00
CA LYS A 146 -7.88 -18.00 15.47
C LYS A 146 -7.42 -16.60 15.90
N ASN A 147 -8.23 -15.90 16.70
CA ASN A 147 -8.01 -14.51 17.13
C ASN A 147 -7.88 -13.48 15.98
N GLY A 148 -8.48 -13.73 14.83
CA GLY A 148 -8.33 -12.94 13.61
C GLY A 148 -8.73 -11.48 13.73
N SER A 149 -9.93 -11.19 14.22
CA SER A 149 -10.43 -9.81 14.38
C SER A 149 -9.55 -9.01 15.35
N ARG A 150 -9.01 -9.65 16.39
CA ARG A 150 -8.08 -9.01 17.35
C ARG A 150 -6.71 -8.75 16.73
N LEU A 151 -6.22 -9.67 15.91
CA LEU A 151 -5.02 -9.46 15.10
C LEU A 151 -5.22 -8.30 14.13
N TYR A 152 -6.38 -8.21 13.49
CA TYR A 152 -6.70 -7.12 12.58
C TYR A 152 -6.76 -5.76 13.29
N GLU A 153 -7.35 -5.66 14.48
CA GLU A 153 -7.32 -4.44 15.31
C GLU A 153 -5.89 -4.04 15.71
N PHE A 154 -5.02 -5.01 16.02
CA PHE A 154 -3.60 -4.74 16.23
C PHE A 154 -2.93 -4.20 14.96
N ILE A 155 -3.26 -4.75 13.79
CA ILE A 155 -2.76 -4.26 12.50
C ILE A 155 -3.24 -2.84 12.21
N LEU A 156 -4.51 -2.52 12.49
CA LEU A 156 -5.03 -1.16 12.41
C LEU A 156 -4.25 -0.22 13.33
N LEU A 157 -4.02 -0.60 14.59
CA LEU A 157 -3.20 0.19 15.51
C LEU A 157 -1.77 0.38 14.99
N LYS A 158 -1.14 -0.67 14.45
CA LYS A 158 0.21 -0.57 13.89
C LYS A 158 0.23 0.42 12.71
N ASN A 159 -0.70 0.27 11.78
CA ASN A 159 -0.70 1.03 10.54
C ASN A 159 -1.13 2.49 10.76
N THR A 160 -2.06 2.76 11.67
CA THR A 160 -2.67 4.08 11.89
C THR A 160 -2.20 4.79 13.16
N SER A 161 -1.67 4.06 14.15
CA SER A 161 -1.48 4.50 15.55
C SER A 161 -2.76 4.76 16.35
N LEU A 162 -3.93 4.62 15.74
CA LEU A 162 -5.20 4.88 16.39
C LEU A 162 -5.68 3.63 17.13
N LYS A 163 -6.15 3.79 18.37
CA LYS A 163 -6.92 2.76 19.08
C LYS A 163 -8.35 2.71 18.53
N ILE A 164 -8.48 2.27 17.30
CA ILE A 164 -9.76 2.14 16.60
C ILE A 164 -10.12 0.66 16.42
N THR A 165 -11.38 0.32 16.68
CA THR A 165 -11.92 -1.02 16.40
C THR A 165 -12.19 -1.17 14.90
N ALA A 166 -12.31 -2.42 14.44
CA ALA A 166 -12.69 -2.69 13.05
C ALA A 166 -14.08 -2.11 12.71
N GLU A 167 -15.01 -2.13 13.65
CA GLU A 167 -16.37 -1.59 13.49
C GLU A 167 -16.36 -0.06 13.32
N GLN A 168 -15.63 0.64 14.20
CA GLN A 168 -15.46 2.10 14.09
C GLN A 168 -14.80 2.48 12.75
N MET A 169 -13.82 1.70 12.31
CA MET A 169 -13.17 1.89 11.02
C MET A 169 -14.18 1.69 9.86
N GLN A 170 -15.01 0.65 9.92
CA GLN A 170 -16.02 0.40 8.90
C GLN A 170 -17.07 1.51 8.85
N ASN A 171 -17.48 2.04 10.00
CA ASN A 171 -18.43 3.16 10.07
C ASN A 171 -17.87 4.42 9.41
N ILE A 172 -16.58 4.72 9.58
CA ILE A 172 -15.91 5.82 8.84
C ILE A 172 -16.02 5.58 7.32
N GLY A 173 -15.77 4.36 6.86
CA GLY A 173 -15.93 3.99 5.45
C GLY A 173 -17.36 4.19 4.94
N ILE A 174 -18.36 3.78 5.72
CA ILE A 174 -19.79 3.94 5.40
C ILE A 174 -20.19 5.43 5.33
N GLU A 175 -19.75 6.24 6.29
CA GLU A 175 -20.00 7.69 6.27
C GLU A 175 -19.35 8.35 5.05
N MET A 176 -18.11 7.97 4.73
CA MET A 176 -17.40 8.48 3.56
C MET A 176 -18.10 8.12 2.25
N ILE A 177 -18.49 6.85 2.07
CA ILE A 177 -19.10 6.40 0.81
C ILE A 177 -20.46 7.09 0.59
N ILE A 178 -21.28 7.22 1.63
CA ILE A 178 -22.57 7.92 1.56
C ILE A 178 -22.36 9.39 1.15
N LYS A 179 -21.44 10.08 1.84
CA LYS A 179 -21.15 11.48 1.56
C LYS A 179 -20.69 11.69 0.11
N TYR A 180 -19.63 10.99 -0.29
CA TYR A 180 -18.99 11.25 -1.57
C TYR A 180 -19.81 10.75 -2.76
N LEU A 181 -20.60 9.67 -2.61
CA LEU A 181 -21.53 9.25 -3.66
C LEU A 181 -22.65 10.28 -3.87
N ASN A 182 -23.17 10.89 -2.80
CA ASN A 182 -24.17 11.95 -2.93
C ASN A 182 -23.59 13.17 -3.67
N GLU A 183 -22.39 13.62 -3.30
CA GLU A 183 -21.69 14.71 -4.00
C GLU A 183 -21.42 14.35 -5.47
N TYR A 184 -20.96 13.12 -5.74
CA TYR A 184 -20.71 12.63 -7.10
C TYR A 184 -21.99 12.58 -7.94
N LYS A 185 -23.10 12.09 -7.38
CA LYS A 185 -24.41 12.04 -8.03
C LYS A 185 -24.93 13.43 -8.35
N GLN A 186 -24.74 14.41 -7.46
CA GLN A 186 -25.13 15.79 -7.72
C GLN A 186 -24.33 16.43 -8.87
N LEU A 187 -23.02 16.14 -8.98
CA LEU A 187 -22.17 16.73 -10.00
C LEU A 187 -22.25 16.06 -11.38
N THR A 188 -22.53 14.75 -11.39
CA THR A 188 -22.43 13.91 -12.61
C THR A 188 -23.75 13.25 -13.02
N GLY A 189 -24.75 13.18 -12.13
CA GLY A 189 -25.98 12.41 -12.32
C GLY A 189 -25.81 10.90 -12.16
N ARG A 190 -24.61 10.39 -11.84
CA ARG A 190 -24.31 8.96 -11.78
C ARG A 190 -24.35 8.41 -10.36
N GLU A 191 -24.82 7.18 -10.21
CA GLU A 191 -24.90 6.47 -8.91
C GLU A 191 -23.71 5.55 -8.65
N LYS A 192 -22.98 5.19 -9.70
CA LYS A 192 -21.73 4.45 -9.65
C LYS A 192 -20.64 5.31 -10.22
N ILE A 193 -19.46 5.27 -9.62
CA ILE A 193 -18.30 5.86 -10.27
C ILE A 193 -18.06 5.05 -11.55
N ALA A 194 -17.72 5.71 -12.65
CA ALA A 194 -17.41 5.03 -13.92
C ALA A 194 -16.18 4.10 -13.84
N GLY A 195 -15.67 3.90 -12.63
CA GLY A 195 -14.41 3.25 -12.39
C GLY A 195 -13.33 3.96 -13.19
N ILE A 196 -12.32 3.18 -13.54
CA ILE A 196 -11.13 3.67 -14.18
C ILE A 196 -11.19 3.33 -15.68
N THR A 197 -12.31 3.61 -16.37
CA THR A 197 -12.59 3.05 -17.72
C THR A 197 -12.68 4.07 -18.86
N ASN A 198 -12.73 5.38 -18.56
CA ASN A 198 -12.74 6.43 -19.59
C ASN A 198 -11.38 7.12 -19.67
N THR A 199 -10.47 6.59 -20.49
CA THR A 199 -9.19 7.24 -20.82
C THR A 199 -9.26 8.06 -22.11
N ASN A 200 -8.38 9.05 -22.20
CA ASN A 200 -8.08 9.80 -23.43
C ASN A 200 -6.71 9.39 -24.04
N TYR A 201 -6.08 8.31 -23.55
CA TYR A 201 -4.83 7.79 -24.09
C TYR A 201 -5.08 6.77 -25.20
N THR A 202 -4.48 7.01 -26.36
CA THR A 202 -4.60 6.15 -27.54
C THR A 202 -3.57 5.03 -27.57
N SER A 203 -2.46 5.17 -26.83
CA SER A 203 -1.39 4.17 -26.75
C SER A 203 -0.61 4.23 -25.44
N TYR A 204 0.06 3.11 -25.09
CA TYR A 204 0.96 3.07 -23.93
C TYR A 204 2.14 4.06 -24.05
N SER A 205 2.67 4.26 -25.27
CA SER A 205 3.78 5.18 -25.52
C SER A 205 3.39 6.62 -25.19
N GLU A 206 2.18 7.03 -25.59
CA GLU A 206 1.62 8.34 -25.27
C GLU A 206 1.51 8.56 -23.75
N PHE A 207 0.92 7.60 -23.04
CA PHE A 207 0.83 7.61 -21.57
C PHE A 207 2.21 7.74 -20.91
N ARG A 208 3.17 6.91 -21.31
CA ARG A 208 4.52 6.92 -20.75
C ARG A 208 5.23 8.26 -20.98
N ASN A 209 5.05 8.87 -22.15
CA ASN A 209 5.62 10.18 -22.47
C ASN A 209 5.01 11.29 -21.62
N ASP A 210 3.69 11.26 -21.41
CA ASP A 210 3.02 12.26 -20.57
C ASP A 210 3.37 12.12 -19.09
N VAL A 211 3.55 10.89 -18.59
CA VAL A 211 4.13 10.65 -17.25
C VAL A 211 5.50 11.33 -17.12
N ALA A 212 6.39 11.12 -18.10
CA ALA A 212 7.72 11.72 -18.08
C ALA A 212 7.69 13.25 -18.14
N LYS A 213 6.83 13.83 -18.99
CA LYS A 213 6.61 15.28 -19.05
C LYS A 213 6.08 15.82 -17.73
N MET A 214 5.07 15.16 -17.15
CA MET A 214 4.42 15.59 -15.91
C MET A 214 5.38 15.57 -14.72
N ILE A 215 6.26 14.57 -14.63
CA ILE A 215 7.37 14.53 -13.65
C ILE A 215 8.24 15.79 -13.75
N ASN A 216 8.61 16.22 -14.96
CA ASN A 216 9.39 17.45 -15.16
C ASN A 216 8.59 18.71 -14.81
N THR A 217 7.32 18.78 -15.21
CA THR A 217 6.44 19.91 -14.90
C THR A 217 6.29 20.10 -13.39
N LEU A 218 5.94 19.03 -12.67
CA LEU A 218 5.79 19.07 -11.22
C LEU A 218 7.10 19.47 -10.52
N TYR A 219 8.24 18.92 -10.96
CA TYR A 219 9.54 19.30 -10.41
C TYR A 219 9.80 20.81 -10.56
N ASN A 220 9.55 21.39 -11.73
CA ASN A 220 9.78 22.82 -11.97
C ASN A 220 8.87 23.70 -11.10
N VAL A 221 7.60 23.32 -10.97
CA VAL A 221 6.62 24.02 -10.11
C VAL A 221 7.06 23.95 -8.65
N TYR A 222 7.38 22.76 -8.16
CA TYR A 222 7.75 22.54 -6.76
C TYR A 222 9.09 23.16 -6.40
N LYS A 223 10.08 23.12 -7.30
CA LYS A 223 11.36 23.78 -7.10
C LYS A 223 11.19 25.29 -6.89
N LYS A 224 10.33 25.94 -7.68
CA LYS A 224 10.03 27.38 -7.53
C LYS A 224 9.27 27.67 -6.24
N LYS A 225 8.34 26.80 -5.85
CA LYS A 225 7.40 27.05 -4.76
C LYS A 225 7.94 26.74 -3.36
N TYR A 226 8.70 25.65 -3.23
CA TYR A 226 9.16 25.16 -1.93
C TYR A 226 10.65 25.47 -1.64
N ASP A 227 11.40 25.97 -2.65
CA ASP A 227 12.83 26.33 -2.56
C ASP A 227 13.71 25.14 -2.08
N ASN A 228 15.02 25.35 -1.86
CA ASN A 228 15.98 24.35 -1.37
C ASN A 228 15.74 23.87 0.07
N LYS A 229 14.56 24.14 0.65
CA LYS A 229 14.20 23.80 2.04
C LYS A 229 13.62 22.38 2.18
N ILE A 230 13.31 21.73 1.05
CA ILE A 230 12.92 20.32 1.02
C ILE A 230 13.78 19.56 0.01
N ILE A 231 14.01 18.28 0.27
CA ILE A 231 14.73 17.42 -0.68
C ILE A 231 13.73 16.99 -1.76
N LEU A 232 13.89 17.56 -2.95
CA LEU A 232 13.17 17.17 -4.17
C LEU A 232 14.05 16.29 -5.05
N LEU A 233 13.49 15.20 -5.56
CA LEU A 233 14.19 14.33 -6.51
C LEU A 233 14.24 14.99 -7.89
N HIS A 234 15.45 15.26 -8.37
CA HIS A 234 15.65 15.75 -9.74
C HIS A 234 15.12 14.71 -10.76
N PRO A 235 14.40 15.12 -11.83
CA PRO A 235 13.85 14.19 -12.82
C PRO A 235 14.87 13.22 -13.41
N THR A 236 16.11 13.66 -13.64
CA THR A 236 17.21 12.81 -14.14
C THR A 236 17.66 11.71 -13.18
N LYS A 237 17.28 11.78 -11.90
CA LYS A 237 17.52 10.74 -10.90
C LYS A 237 16.34 9.77 -10.76
N ILE A 238 15.24 10.02 -11.48
CA ILE A 238 14.05 9.18 -11.47
C ILE A 238 14.07 8.30 -12.71
N ARG A 239 13.97 6.98 -12.51
CA ARG A 239 13.85 5.99 -13.58
C ARG A 239 12.37 5.73 -13.86
N ILE A 240 11.98 5.65 -15.13
CA ILE A 240 10.65 5.17 -15.53
C ILE A 240 10.84 3.81 -16.20
N ARG A 241 10.35 2.76 -15.56
CA ARG A 241 10.46 1.37 -16.02
C ARG A 241 9.08 0.75 -16.18
N ASP A 242 9.01 -0.27 -17.01
CA ASP A 242 7.78 -1.04 -17.17
C ASP A 242 7.77 -2.19 -16.17
N ILE A 243 6.59 -2.51 -15.66
CA ILE A 243 6.36 -3.74 -14.92
C ILE A 243 6.61 -4.91 -15.89
N ALA A 244 7.39 -5.89 -15.46
CA ALA A 244 7.67 -7.07 -16.27
C ALA A 244 6.38 -7.75 -16.72
N ASN A 245 6.33 -8.22 -17.98
CA ASN A 245 5.15 -8.87 -18.56
C ASN A 245 4.57 -9.98 -17.66
N ILE A 246 5.44 -10.76 -17.02
CA ILE A 246 5.05 -11.84 -16.13
C ILE A 246 4.37 -11.39 -14.83
N LYS A 247 4.39 -10.09 -14.50
CA LYS A 247 3.80 -9.51 -13.28
C LYS A 247 2.62 -8.59 -13.56
N ILE A 248 2.39 -8.30 -14.84
CA ILE A 248 1.56 -7.18 -15.27
C ILE A 248 0.08 -7.37 -14.92
N ASN A 249 -0.39 -8.62 -14.83
CA ASN A 249 -1.77 -8.94 -14.49
C ASN A 249 -2.06 -8.81 -12.98
N TRP A 250 -1.03 -8.67 -12.13
CA TRP A 250 -1.17 -8.69 -10.67
C TRP A 250 -0.56 -7.46 -9.98
N SER A 251 -0.18 -6.45 -10.74
CA SER A 251 0.54 -5.28 -10.20
C SER A 251 -0.09 -3.97 -10.67
N ASN A 252 -0.21 -3.01 -9.77
CA ASN A 252 -0.49 -1.62 -10.13
C ASN A 252 0.80 -0.84 -10.37
N GLU A 253 0.67 0.37 -10.90
CA GLU A 253 1.74 1.37 -10.87
C GLU A 253 2.24 1.55 -9.43
N LYS A 254 3.55 1.71 -9.28
CA LYS A 254 4.18 1.92 -7.97
C LYS A 254 5.54 2.58 -8.11
N ALA A 255 5.96 3.31 -7.08
CA ALA A 255 7.34 3.79 -6.99
C ALA A 255 8.11 3.22 -5.80
N TYR A 256 9.35 2.83 -6.06
CA TYR A 256 10.36 2.47 -5.06
C TYR A 256 11.76 2.65 -5.67
N ASP A 257 12.77 2.86 -4.83
CA ASP A 257 14.16 3.03 -5.27
C ASP A 257 14.31 4.02 -6.44
N ARG A 258 13.68 5.19 -6.30
CA ARG A 258 13.67 6.28 -7.30
C ARG A 258 13.23 5.82 -8.70
N THR A 259 12.38 4.80 -8.76
CA THR A 259 11.88 4.23 -10.00
C THR A 259 10.36 4.21 -9.98
N LEU A 260 9.73 4.80 -10.99
CA LEU A 260 8.32 4.60 -11.30
C LEU A 260 8.17 3.37 -12.17
N TYR A 261 7.41 2.40 -11.69
CA TYR A 261 7.02 1.23 -12.48
C TYR A 261 5.63 1.45 -13.06
N LEU A 262 5.53 1.43 -14.38
CA LEU A 262 4.30 1.61 -15.13
C LEU A 262 3.75 0.27 -15.60
N ASN A 263 2.43 0.13 -15.55
CA ASN A 263 1.75 -1.07 -16.06
C ASN A 263 1.26 -0.82 -17.50
N SER A 264 1.85 -1.51 -18.47
CA SER A 264 1.50 -1.34 -19.89
C SER A 264 0.15 -1.91 -20.30
N LYS A 265 -0.54 -2.69 -19.46
CA LYS A 265 -1.94 -3.12 -19.69
C LYS A 265 -2.96 -2.17 -19.08
N ARG A 266 -2.53 -1.30 -18.16
CA ARG A 266 -3.42 -0.44 -17.38
C ARG A 266 -3.38 1.03 -17.80
N TYR A 267 -2.63 1.41 -18.84
CA TYR A 267 -2.60 2.82 -19.26
C TYR A 267 -4.00 3.37 -19.60
N GLY A 268 -4.90 2.50 -20.07
CA GLY A 268 -6.29 2.84 -20.39
C GLY A 268 -7.15 3.18 -19.18
N ILE A 269 -6.59 3.13 -17.98
CA ILE A 269 -7.26 3.57 -16.77
C ILE A 269 -6.91 5.05 -16.45
N HIS A 270 -5.76 5.54 -16.90
CA HIS A 270 -5.37 6.90 -16.54
C HIS A 270 -6.04 7.94 -17.45
N LYS A 271 -6.45 9.06 -16.86
CA LYS A 271 -6.95 10.24 -17.59
C LYS A 271 -5.83 11.26 -17.75
N LYS A 272 -5.68 11.85 -18.93
CA LYS A 272 -4.63 12.86 -19.22
C LYS A 272 -4.68 14.03 -18.26
N GLU A 273 -5.89 14.47 -17.94
CA GLU A 273 -6.20 15.63 -17.10
C GLU A 273 -5.81 15.38 -15.64
N THR A 274 -5.66 14.12 -15.21
CA THR A 274 -5.34 13.76 -13.82
C THR A 274 -4.01 13.03 -13.66
N ILE A 275 -3.20 12.95 -14.72
CA ILE A 275 -1.91 12.24 -14.68
C ILE A 275 -0.94 12.84 -13.64
N PHE A 276 -1.13 14.11 -13.30
CA PHE A 276 -0.40 14.78 -12.21
C PHE A 276 -0.58 14.07 -10.86
N ARG A 277 -1.72 13.40 -10.62
CA ARG A 277 -1.99 12.67 -9.38
C ARG A 277 -1.08 11.46 -9.26
N LEU A 278 -0.96 10.65 -10.32
CA LEU A 278 -0.04 9.51 -10.35
C LEU A 278 1.42 9.96 -10.08
N CYS A 279 1.86 11.00 -10.79
CA CYS A 279 3.23 11.49 -10.67
C CYS A 279 3.53 12.15 -9.31
N SER A 280 2.53 12.81 -8.71
CA SER A 280 2.67 13.43 -7.38
C SER A 280 2.62 12.40 -6.25
N HIS A 281 1.63 11.49 -6.26
CA HIS A 281 1.33 10.54 -5.19
C HIS A 281 2.52 9.70 -4.75
N ASP A 282 3.31 9.19 -5.70
CA ASP A 282 4.37 8.24 -5.41
C ASP A 282 5.78 8.83 -5.49
N ILE A 283 6.00 9.84 -6.34
CA ILE A 283 7.34 10.29 -6.70
C ILE A 283 7.64 11.70 -6.25
N MET A 284 6.93 12.69 -6.82
CA MET A 284 7.36 14.08 -6.79
C MET A 284 7.37 14.65 -5.38
N LEU A 285 6.20 15.04 -4.87
CA LEU A 285 6.07 15.40 -3.46
C LEU A 285 5.57 14.22 -2.62
N GLY A 286 5.22 13.08 -3.21
CA GLY A 286 4.55 11.98 -2.54
C GLY A 286 5.43 11.07 -1.70
N ALA A 287 5.15 9.77 -1.75
CA ALA A 287 5.71 8.77 -0.82
C ALA A 287 7.24 8.75 -0.78
N LEU A 288 7.91 8.84 -1.94
CA LEU A 288 9.38 8.81 -2.00
C LEU A 288 10.00 10.01 -1.29
N VAL A 289 9.55 11.23 -1.60
CA VAL A 289 10.08 12.46 -1.00
C VAL A 289 9.78 12.52 0.50
N TYR A 290 8.59 12.09 0.93
CA TYR A 290 8.29 11.99 2.36
C TYR A 290 9.28 11.06 3.10
N LYS A 291 9.51 9.86 2.56
CA LYS A 291 10.43 8.88 3.17
C LYS A 291 11.88 9.40 3.20
N GLU A 292 12.34 10.06 2.15
CA GLU A 292 13.69 10.63 2.11
C GLU A 292 13.86 11.77 3.13
N ASN A 293 12.92 12.72 3.20
CA ASN A 293 12.99 13.82 4.16
C ASN A 293 12.85 13.34 5.61
N LEU A 294 11.94 12.39 5.89
CA LEU A 294 11.81 11.77 7.21
C LEU A 294 13.11 11.08 7.64
N SER A 295 13.70 10.27 6.75
CA SER A 295 14.97 9.58 7.03
C SER A 295 16.09 10.56 7.39
N ASN A 296 16.19 11.68 6.66
CA ASN A 296 17.19 12.70 6.92
C ASN A 296 16.92 13.49 8.21
N SER A 297 15.66 13.82 8.49
CA SER A 297 15.27 14.48 9.73
C SER A 297 15.59 13.61 10.96
N LEU A 298 15.29 12.31 10.90
CA LEU A 298 15.62 11.36 11.97
C LEU A 298 17.14 11.29 12.23
N LYS A 299 17.95 11.27 11.16
CA LYS A 299 19.43 11.30 11.26
C LYS A 299 19.94 12.60 11.89
N LYS A 300 19.45 13.76 11.42
CA LYS A 300 19.85 15.08 11.92
C LYS A 300 19.55 15.24 13.40
N ASN A 301 18.40 14.74 13.85
CA ASN A 301 17.96 14.82 15.24
C ASN A 301 18.54 13.70 16.14
N LYS A 302 19.49 12.88 15.64
CA LYS A 302 20.11 11.76 16.37
C LYS A 302 19.10 10.82 17.01
N VAL A 303 17.92 10.66 16.41
CA VAL A 303 16.89 9.75 16.91
C VAL A 303 17.42 8.32 16.72
N SER A 304 17.78 7.66 17.81
CA SER A 304 18.40 6.33 17.75
C SER A 304 17.50 5.36 16.98
N SER A 305 18.09 4.42 16.24
CA SER A 305 17.35 3.35 15.55
C SER A 305 16.54 2.46 16.51
N ASN A 306 16.84 2.51 17.81
CA ASN A 306 16.14 1.83 18.90
C ASN A 306 15.00 2.68 19.52
N HIS A 307 15.00 4.01 19.35
CA HIS A 307 13.94 4.95 19.73
C HIS A 307 13.18 5.48 18.53
N GLN A 308 13.36 4.89 17.36
CA GLN A 308 12.46 5.16 16.26
C GLN A 308 11.05 4.88 16.80
N LEU A 309 10.22 5.91 16.85
CA LEU A 309 8.91 6.06 16.22
C LEU A 309 8.41 4.92 15.27
N ALA A 310 8.91 3.70 15.40
CA ALA A 310 9.46 2.94 14.29
C ALA A 310 8.42 2.27 13.41
N TYR A 311 7.21 2.04 13.91
CA TYR A 311 6.22 1.24 13.18
C TYR A 311 4.78 1.59 13.52
N LYS A 312 4.54 2.70 14.23
CA LYS A 312 3.19 3.20 14.50
C LYS A 312 2.87 4.34 13.55
N GLY A 313 1.83 4.19 12.73
CA GLY A 313 1.25 5.30 11.97
C GLY A 313 2.06 5.77 10.77
N VAL A 314 3.33 5.36 10.62
CA VAL A 314 4.17 5.76 9.48
C VAL A 314 3.53 5.34 8.16
N GLN A 315 2.88 4.17 8.10
CA GLN A 315 2.14 3.77 6.91
C GLN A 315 0.99 4.74 6.62
N CYS A 316 0.22 5.12 7.64
CA CYS A 316 -0.86 6.10 7.52
C CYS A 316 -0.36 7.50 7.14
N LEU A 317 0.76 7.95 7.70
CA LEU A 317 1.37 9.23 7.34
C LEU A 317 1.90 9.23 5.91
N VAL A 318 2.61 8.18 5.49
CA VAL A 318 3.12 8.04 4.12
C VAL A 318 1.96 8.04 3.13
N SER A 319 0.96 7.18 3.31
CA SER A 319 -0.19 7.09 2.41
C SER A 319 -1.04 8.37 2.44
N GLY A 320 -1.24 8.97 3.61
CA GLY A 320 -1.93 10.24 3.75
C GLY A 320 -1.21 11.38 3.06
N TRP A 321 0.12 11.43 3.18
CA TRP A 321 0.95 12.43 2.55
C TRP A 321 0.97 12.27 1.04
N SER A 322 1.06 11.04 0.53
CA SER A 322 0.87 10.74 -0.88
C SER A 322 -0.45 11.32 -1.40
N LYS A 323 -1.55 11.11 -0.68
CA LYS A 323 -2.84 11.68 -1.06
C LYS A 323 -2.87 13.21 -0.96
N TYR A 324 -2.24 13.77 0.08
CA TYR A 324 -2.10 15.22 0.24
C TYR A 324 -1.28 15.84 -0.89
N SER A 325 -0.27 15.14 -1.40
CA SER A 325 0.54 15.60 -2.53
C SER A 325 -0.24 15.68 -3.84
N GLU A 326 -1.28 14.86 -4.04
CA GLU A 326 -2.20 15.00 -5.18
C GLU A 326 -2.99 16.31 -5.10
N PHE A 327 -3.45 16.66 -3.90
CA PHE A 327 -4.13 17.93 -3.65
C PHE A 327 -3.18 19.12 -3.89
N LEU A 328 -1.95 19.04 -3.40
CA LEU A 328 -0.93 20.07 -3.67
C LEU A 328 -0.66 20.20 -5.16
N ALA A 329 -0.56 19.09 -5.89
CA ALA A 329 -0.33 19.11 -7.33
C ALA A 329 -1.46 19.82 -8.09
N GLN A 330 -2.72 19.49 -7.79
CA GLN A 330 -3.88 20.15 -8.41
C GLN A 330 -3.86 21.66 -8.14
N ARG A 331 -3.64 22.05 -6.87
CA ARG A 331 -3.55 23.45 -6.43
C ARG A 331 -2.40 24.19 -7.11
N ASP A 332 -1.20 23.61 -7.11
CA ASP A 332 0.03 24.26 -7.54
C ASP A 332 0.14 24.37 -9.06
N LEU A 333 -0.54 23.48 -9.78
CA LEU A 333 -0.72 23.57 -11.23
C LEU A 333 -1.88 24.51 -11.63
N ASN A 334 -2.60 25.10 -10.67
CA ASN A 334 -3.80 25.91 -10.89
C ASN A 334 -4.88 25.19 -11.71
N ILE A 335 -5.03 23.88 -11.52
CA ILE A 335 -6.03 23.08 -12.22
C ILE A 335 -7.40 23.31 -11.56
N SER A 336 -8.18 24.19 -12.17
CA SER A 336 -9.61 24.40 -11.88
C SER A 336 -10.44 23.70 -12.95
N ASP A 337 -10.49 22.38 -12.87
CA ASP A 337 -11.22 21.55 -13.83
C ASP A 337 -12.26 20.72 -13.09
N LYS A 338 -13.52 20.82 -13.51
CA LYS A 338 -14.63 20.00 -13.03
C LYS A 338 -14.28 18.50 -13.10
N ASN A 339 -13.52 18.07 -14.11
CA ASN A 339 -13.06 16.70 -14.25
C ASN A 339 -12.01 16.30 -13.20
N ALA A 340 -11.17 17.24 -12.75
CA ALA A 340 -10.22 17.01 -11.67
C ALA A 340 -10.93 16.88 -10.31
N ASP A 341 -12.02 17.62 -10.10
CA ASP A 341 -12.85 17.52 -8.90
C ASP A 341 -13.68 16.23 -8.87
N ILE A 342 -14.29 15.86 -10.00
CA ILE A 342 -14.88 14.53 -10.20
C ILE A 342 -13.82 13.45 -9.97
N SER A 343 -12.61 13.69 -10.50
CA SER A 343 -11.35 12.97 -10.25
C SER A 343 -11.15 12.58 -8.79
N LEU A 344 -11.21 13.62 -7.96
CA LEU A 344 -11.01 13.54 -6.52
C LEU A 344 -12.11 12.71 -5.84
N LEU A 345 -13.36 12.98 -6.20
CA LEU A 345 -14.52 12.27 -5.65
C LEU A 345 -14.47 10.78 -5.97
N GLU A 346 -14.17 10.40 -7.22
CA GLU A 346 -14.02 9.00 -7.62
C GLU A 346 -12.97 8.29 -6.76
N SER A 347 -11.82 8.96 -6.52
CA SER A 347 -10.78 8.40 -5.65
C SER A 347 -11.20 8.31 -4.18
N ASN A 348 -11.95 9.28 -3.65
CA ASN A 348 -12.41 9.25 -2.26
C ASN A 348 -13.47 8.16 -2.05
N ILE A 349 -14.35 7.94 -3.02
CA ILE A 349 -15.32 6.84 -3.04
C ILE A 349 -14.58 5.50 -3.07
N LEU A 350 -13.55 5.36 -3.90
CA LEU A 350 -12.74 4.14 -3.97
C LEU A 350 -12.03 3.85 -2.64
N ASP A 351 -11.51 4.87 -1.95
CA ASP A 351 -10.92 4.71 -0.62
C ASP A 351 -11.95 4.29 0.44
N ALA A 352 -13.18 4.82 0.35
CA ALA A 352 -14.28 4.38 1.22
C ALA A 352 -14.65 2.91 0.98
N ILE A 353 -14.75 2.48 -0.28
CA ILE A 353 -14.96 1.07 -0.66
C ILE A 353 -13.85 0.19 -0.08
N ARG A 354 -12.59 0.60 -0.25
CA ARG A 354 -11.42 -0.14 0.26
C ARG A 354 -11.47 -0.30 1.78
N ILE A 355 -11.89 0.73 2.54
CA ILE A 355 -12.06 0.64 4.00
C ILE A 355 -13.14 -0.38 4.37
N ILE A 356 -14.31 -0.31 3.73
CA ILE A 356 -15.43 -1.21 4.02
C ILE A 356 -15.05 -2.66 3.70
N VAL A 357 -14.40 -2.90 2.57
CA VAL A 357 -13.98 -4.24 2.15
C VAL A 357 -12.83 -4.78 3.01
N ASP A 358 -11.83 -3.95 3.34
CA ASP A 358 -10.72 -4.35 4.23
C ASP A 358 -11.23 -4.75 5.62
N THR A 359 -12.11 -3.94 6.21
CA THR A 359 -12.73 -4.28 7.50
C THR A 359 -13.61 -5.52 7.41
N GLY A 360 -14.42 -5.64 6.34
CA GLY A 360 -15.33 -6.76 6.12
C GLY A 360 -14.63 -8.10 5.88
N LEU A 361 -13.50 -8.11 5.17
CA LEU A 361 -12.73 -9.34 4.93
C LEU A 361 -11.91 -9.76 6.16
N HIS A 362 -11.52 -8.84 7.02
CA HIS A 362 -10.56 -9.09 8.09
C HIS A 362 -11.13 -9.10 9.51
N SER A 363 -12.40 -8.77 9.71
CA SER A 363 -13.06 -8.82 11.02
C SER A 363 -14.49 -9.34 10.92
N ASP A 364 -14.84 -10.29 11.79
CA ASP A 364 -16.21 -10.77 11.99
C ASP A 364 -17.05 -9.87 12.92
N LYS A 365 -16.43 -8.86 13.54
CA LYS A 365 -17.06 -7.94 14.49
C LYS A 365 -17.59 -6.66 13.86
N VAL A 366 -17.92 -6.69 12.57
CA VAL A 366 -18.34 -5.51 11.81
C VAL A 366 -19.70 -5.76 11.18
N LYS A 367 -20.43 -4.69 10.89
CA LYS A 367 -21.79 -4.76 10.34
C LYS A 367 -21.82 -5.42 8.96
N LEU A 368 -20.83 -5.13 8.13
CA LEU A 368 -20.66 -5.69 6.79
C LEU A 368 -19.45 -6.62 6.78
N SER A 369 -19.55 -7.77 7.47
CA SER A 369 -18.57 -8.86 7.33
C SER A 369 -18.75 -9.51 5.97
N MET A 370 -17.65 -9.83 5.27
CA MET A 370 -17.68 -10.28 3.87
C MET A 370 -16.74 -11.45 3.60
N LYS A 371 -17.14 -12.31 2.68
CA LYS A 371 -16.28 -13.21 1.91
C LYS A 371 -15.77 -12.50 0.65
N VAL A 372 -14.77 -13.09 0.00
CA VAL A 372 -14.17 -12.60 -1.25
C VAL A 372 -15.23 -12.28 -2.32
N ASN A 373 -16.19 -13.18 -2.57
CA ASN A 373 -17.19 -12.97 -3.62
C ASN A 373 -18.14 -11.80 -3.28
N GLU A 374 -18.52 -11.65 -2.02
CA GLU A 374 -19.34 -10.52 -1.55
C GLU A 374 -18.58 -9.20 -1.67
N ALA A 375 -17.28 -9.20 -1.35
CA ALA A 375 -16.41 -8.04 -1.56
C ALA A 375 -16.30 -7.67 -3.05
N LYS A 376 -16.18 -8.65 -3.97
CA LYS A 376 -16.20 -8.40 -5.42
C LYS A 376 -17.51 -7.77 -5.87
N LEU A 377 -18.65 -8.28 -5.40
CA LEU A 377 -19.97 -7.71 -5.68
C LEU A 377 -20.12 -6.30 -5.11
N PHE A 378 -19.56 -6.04 -3.92
CA PHE A 378 -19.56 -4.72 -3.31
C PHE A 378 -18.82 -3.68 -4.17
N TYR A 379 -17.67 -4.04 -4.76
CA TYR A 379 -17.00 -3.20 -5.76
C TYR A 379 -17.91 -2.91 -6.97
N LYS A 380 -18.53 -3.94 -7.57
CA LYS A 380 -19.43 -3.79 -8.73
C LYS A 380 -20.71 -2.98 -8.43
N MET A 381 -21.10 -2.91 -7.16
CA MET A 381 -22.25 -2.11 -6.74
C MET A 381 -21.98 -0.62 -6.88
N TYR A 382 -20.72 -0.19 -6.68
CA TYR A 382 -20.36 1.23 -6.63
C TYR A 382 -19.40 1.67 -7.73
N THR A 383 -18.81 0.75 -8.49
CA THR A 383 -17.84 1.05 -9.55
C THR A 383 -18.16 0.29 -10.84
N GLU A 384 -17.71 0.84 -11.97
CA GLU A 384 -17.66 0.13 -13.27
C GLU A 384 -16.27 -0.50 -13.52
N MET A 385 -15.51 -0.82 -12.47
CA MET A 385 -14.19 -1.46 -12.61
C MET A 385 -14.31 -2.86 -13.26
N THR A 386 -13.29 -3.24 -14.02
CA THR A 386 -13.23 -4.58 -14.64
C THR A 386 -13.01 -5.67 -13.58
N ASP A 387 -13.28 -6.93 -13.92
CA ASP A 387 -13.06 -8.04 -12.99
C ASP A 387 -11.58 -8.19 -12.62
N ASP A 388 -10.68 -7.95 -13.58
CA ASP A 388 -9.23 -7.96 -13.35
C ASP A 388 -8.80 -6.86 -12.36
N ASP A 389 -9.34 -5.64 -12.51
CA ASP A 389 -9.05 -4.54 -11.58
C ASP A 389 -9.52 -4.86 -10.16
N ILE A 390 -10.72 -5.43 -10.04
CA ILE A 390 -11.28 -5.82 -8.75
C ILE A 390 -10.47 -6.97 -8.14
N GLU A 391 -10.05 -7.96 -8.93
CA GLU A 391 -9.19 -9.04 -8.46
C GLU A 391 -7.86 -8.52 -7.91
N ILE A 392 -7.24 -7.54 -8.58
CA ILE A 392 -6.01 -6.90 -8.08
C ILE A 392 -6.26 -6.17 -6.76
N GLU A 393 -7.36 -5.42 -6.64
CA GLU A 393 -7.72 -4.70 -5.41
C GLU A 393 -7.99 -5.67 -4.24
N ILE A 394 -8.82 -6.70 -4.45
CA ILE A 394 -9.11 -7.71 -3.41
C ILE A 394 -7.83 -8.44 -2.99
N THR A 395 -6.98 -8.81 -3.96
CA THR A 395 -5.69 -9.44 -3.66
C THR A 395 -4.82 -8.53 -2.81
N ARG A 396 -4.78 -7.22 -3.11
CA ARG A 396 -4.03 -6.23 -2.34
C ARG A 396 -4.57 -6.09 -0.92
N ILE A 397 -5.89 -6.08 -0.74
CA ILE A 397 -6.54 -6.00 0.57
C ILE A 397 -6.16 -7.21 1.42
N LEU A 398 -6.38 -8.42 0.89
CA LEU A 398 -6.08 -9.66 1.60
C LEU A 398 -4.60 -9.83 1.97
N THR A 399 -3.70 -9.26 1.16
CA THR A 399 -2.23 -9.29 1.39
C THR A 399 -1.71 -8.12 2.23
N HIS A 400 -2.47 -7.04 2.39
CA HIS A 400 -2.03 -5.89 3.18
C HIS A 400 -3.16 -5.38 4.07
N PRO A 401 -3.65 -6.22 5.01
CA PRO A 401 -4.76 -5.84 5.88
C PRO A 401 -4.47 -4.55 6.63
N GLY A 402 -5.50 -3.72 6.78
CA GLY A 402 -5.44 -2.49 7.55
C GLY A 402 -4.59 -1.39 6.91
N THR A 403 -4.07 -1.60 5.69
CA THR A 403 -3.35 -0.56 4.94
C THR A 403 -4.30 0.27 4.09
N MET A 404 -5.48 -0.25 3.74
CA MET A 404 -6.48 0.47 2.96
C MET A 404 -7.06 1.69 3.70
N SER A 405 -7.15 1.62 5.02
CA SER A 405 -7.61 2.72 5.85
C SER A 405 -6.61 3.87 5.97
N CYS A 406 -5.36 3.67 5.54
CA CYS A 406 -4.28 4.62 5.77
C CYS A 406 -4.35 5.89 4.91
N SER A 407 -4.75 5.80 3.63
CA SER A 407 -4.75 6.96 2.73
C SER A 407 -5.76 8.02 3.18
N GLY A 408 -7.03 7.63 3.35
CA GLY A 408 -8.10 8.53 3.74
C GLY A 408 -7.89 9.12 5.14
N ILE A 409 -7.57 8.28 6.13
CA ILE A 409 -7.34 8.75 7.51
C ILE A 409 -6.10 9.63 7.59
N GLY A 410 -5.01 9.22 6.94
CA GLY A 410 -3.77 9.98 6.93
C GLY A 410 -3.94 11.34 6.27
N TYR A 411 -4.69 11.41 5.16
CA TYR A 411 -5.01 12.67 4.48
C TYR A 411 -5.81 13.60 5.40
N LYS A 412 -6.88 13.09 6.02
CA LYS A 412 -7.69 13.88 6.96
C LYS A 412 -6.86 14.40 8.14
N TYR A 413 -5.97 13.55 8.67
CA TYR A 413 -5.04 13.94 9.73
C TYR A 413 -4.13 15.10 9.29
N ILE A 414 -3.51 14.98 8.13
CA ILE A 414 -2.60 16.01 7.60
C ILE A 414 -3.35 17.32 7.33
N LYS A 415 -4.58 17.27 6.78
CA LYS A 415 -5.43 18.46 6.60
C LYS A 415 -5.82 19.13 7.92
N ASN A 416 -6.09 18.36 8.97
CA ASN A 416 -6.36 18.92 10.29
C ASN A 416 -5.13 19.64 10.85
N ILE A 417 -3.94 19.03 10.73
CA ILE A 417 -2.69 19.67 11.17
C ILE A 417 -2.43 20.95 10.36
N GLU A 418 -2.59 20.90 9.04
CA GLU A 418 -2.48 22.08 8.19
C GLU A 418 -3.39 23.20 8.69
N GLY A 419 -4.66 22.90 8.98
CA GLY A 419 -5.60 23.88 9.52
C GLY A 419 -5.13 24.52 10.84
N GLU A 420 -4.64 23.72 11.79
CA GLU A 420 -4.10 24.24 13.05
C GLU A 420 -2.80 25.04 12.86
N TYR A 421 -1.94 24.61 11.94
CA TYR A 421 -0.73 25.33 11.57
C TYR A 421 -1.07 26.69 10.95
N LEU A 422 -2.09 26.72 10.08
CA LEU A 422 -2.52 27.91 9.37
C LEU A 422 -3.22 28.95 10.27
N LYS A 423 -3.75 28.55 11.43
CA LYS A 423 -4.24 29.51 12.43
C LYS A 423 -3.14 30.38 13.02
N LYS A 424 -1.89 29.89 13.01
CA LYS A 424 -0.70 30.57 13.56
C LYS A 424 0.23 31.13 12.49
N ASN A 425 0.11 30.65 11.25
CA ASN A 425 0.98 30.98 10.12
C ASN A 425 0.13 31.12 8.85
N ASN A 426 0.46 32.01 7.92
CA ASN A 426 -0.41 32.25 6.75
C ASN A 426 0.08 31.56 5.46
N SER A 427 0.78 30.43 5.55
CA SER A 427 1.50 29.84 4.40
C SER A 427 1.44 28.32 4.39
N ILE A 428 0.78 27.75 3.37
CA ILE A 428 0.77 26.30 3.12
C ILE A 428 2.17 25.83 2.70
N GLU A 429 2.92 26.67 2.00
CA GLU A 429 4.29 26.38 1.58
C GLU A 429 5.20 26.17 2.80
N ASP A 430 5.01 26.97 3.85
CA ASP A 430 5.75 26.81 5.08
C ASP A 430 5.26 25.61 5.89
N PHE A 431 3.96 25.31 5.86
CA PHE A 431 3.44 24.04 6.39
C PHE A 431 4.09 22.83 5.72
N VAL A 432 4.17 22.79 4.38
CA VAL A 432 4.78 21.68 3.63
C VAL A 432 6.25 21.50 4.02
N LYS A 433 7.02 22.60 4.07
CA LYS A 433 8.43 22.57 4.49
C LYS A 433 8.57 22.08 5.92
N TRP A 434 7.74 22.59 6.83
CA TRP A 434 7.75 22.21 8.24
C TRP A 434 7.38 20.73 8.40
N PHE A 435 6.31 20.26 7.77
CA PHE A 435 5.82 18.88 7.90
C PHE A 435 6.81 17.85 7.36
N LEU A 436 7.44 18.13 6.20
CA LEU A 436 8.44 17.23 5.62
C LEU A 436 9.73 17.14 6.45
N ASN A 437 10.10 18.22 7.14
CA ASN A 437 11.31 18.27 7.95
C ASN A 437 11.08 17.88 9.43
N THR A 438 9.84 17.75 9.86
CA THR A 438 9.49 17.45 11.25
C THR A 438 9.04 15.99 11.38
N PRO A 439 9.66 15.18 12.26
CA PRO A 439 9.16 13.85 12.53
C PRO A 439 7.81 13.98 13.26
N VAL A 440 6.72 13.65 12.56
CA VAL A 440 5.37 13.65 13.11
C VAL A 440 5.01 12.24 13.57
N ILE A 441 4.41 12.13 14.76
CA ILE A 441 3.79 10.91 15.27
C ILE A 441 2.27 11.12 15.24
N ILE A 442 1.51 10.08 14.93
CA ILE A 442 0.07 10.06 15.17
C ILE A 442 -0.17 9.51 16.59
N ASP A 443 -0.80 10.28 17.47
CA ASP A 443 -1.29 9.79 18.77
C ASP A 443 -2.83 9.74 18.83
N ASP A 444 -3.40 9.10 19.87
CA ASP A 444 -4.84 8.95 20.08
C ASP A 444 -5.60 10.30 20.20
N LYS A 445 -4.87 11.41 20.39
CA LYS A 445 -5.44 12.76 20.53
C LYS A 445 -5.18 13.63 19.31
N PHE A 446 -4.67 13.05 18.24
CA PHE A 446 -4.29 13.74 17.01
C PHE A 446 -3.33 14.92 17.25
N ARG A 447 -2.38 14.77 18.18
CA ARG A 447 -1.43 15.83 18.54
C ARG A 447 -0.10 15.65 17.84
N MET A 448 0.43 16.74 17.30
CA MET A 448 1.86 16.86 17.01
C MET A 448 2.65 16.87 18.31
N ILE A 449 3.70 16.06 18.40
CA ILE A 449 4.71 16.21 19.43
C ILE A 449 5.78 17.16 18.91
N GLU A 450 5.57 18.46 19.08
CA GLU A 450 6.65 19.44 18.98
C GLU A 450 7.46 19.41 20.29
N ASN A 451 8.78 19.25 20.15
CA ASN A 451 9.81 19.58 21.14
C ASN A 451 10.03 18.70 22.40
N ASN A 452 9.42 17.53 22.57
CA ASN A 452 9.75 16.65 23.72
C ASN A 452 10.17 15.23 23.33
N TYR A 453 11.09 15.12 22.37
CA TYR A 453 11.71 13.85 21.98
C TYR A 453 12.63 13.24 23.07
N LEU A 454 13.04 14.02 24.08
CA LEU A 454 14.04 13.59 25.06
C LEU A 454 13.49 13.05 26.38
N ASN A 455 12.19 13.19 26.66
CA ASN A 455 11.62 12.86 27.97
C ASN A 455 10.51 11.77 27.96
N PHE A 456 10.44 10.94 26.91
CA PHE A 456 9.53 9.78 26.85
C PHE A 456 10.25 8.44 26.83
#